data_AF-A0A7W1HEP5-F1
#
_entry.id   AF-A0A7W1HEP5-F1
#
_cell.length_a   1.000
_cell.length_b   1.000
_cell.length_c   1.000
_cell.angle_alpha   90.00
_cell.angle_beta   90.00
_cell.angle_gamma   90.00
#
_symmetry.space_group_name_H-M   'P 1'
#
loop_
_entity.id
_entity.type
_entity.pdbx_description
1 polymer ?
#
loop_
_entity_poly.entity_id
_entity_poly.type
_entity_poly.pdbx_seq_one_letter_code
_entity_poly.pdbx_strand_id
1 'polypeptide(L)'
;MKEKNLNVENETPQEESLNNSSRRGFLGHLTKAAIATAAFGAIGAKPFLGGKSSEVAAQERLLPSTLARATAARDYRINTAIENFNTTYIGPRPDNGDEALYAPRYFANYTKGMPHQDNGEVVPSAYHALLTAVNSGNPADFEAIPLGASPGTQFISPQAGFAFDLEGKDAFCFTQPPPPAFNSREIAAEIAENYWMALLRDTPFNDYATSQVANDA
;
A
#
# COMPACT_ATOMS: atom_id res chain seq x y z
N MET A 1 50.48 40.34 -42.95
CA MET A 1 50.60 39.99 -41.52
C MET A 1 50.69 38.46 -41.48
N LYS A 2 51.91 37.94 -41.66
CA LYS A 2 52.71 37.24 -40.64
C LYS A 2 52.04 35.98 -40.07
N GLU A 3 52.66 34.86 -40.41
CA GLU A 3 52.51 33.51 -39.87
C GLU A 3 52.80 33.41 -38.36
N LYS A 4 52.17 32.42 -37.70
CA LYS A 4 52.82 31.39 -36.86
C LYS A 4 51.79 30.31 -36.42
N ASN A 5 51.88 29.13 -37.05
CA ASN A 5 52.17 27.79 -36.46
C ASN A 5 51.88 27.55 -34.95
N LEU A 6 51.38 26.39 -34.46
CA LEU A 6 51.55 25.01 -34.91
C LEU A 6 50.58 24.01 -34.19
N ASN A 7 50.22 22.92 -34.90
CA ASN A 7 49.89 21.54 -34.50
C ASN A 7 48.78 21.16 -33.51
N VAL A 8 47.80 20.39 -34.01
CA VAL A 8 47.24 19.20 -33.34
C VAL A 8 47.02 18.10 -34.40
N GLU A 9 47.67 16.96 -34.23
CA GLU A 9 47.44 15.73 -35.01
C GLU A 9 46.08 15.12 -34.62
N ASN A 10 45.25 14.77 -35.60
CA ASN A 10 44.00 14.01 -35.41
C ASN A 10 44.12 12.68 -36.16
N GLU A 11 44.18 11.59 -35.40
CA GLU A 11 44.07 10.22 -35.89
C GLU A 11 42.61 9.86 -36.20
N THR A 12 42.42 9.16 -37.33
CA THR A 12 41.15 8.56 -37.78
C THR A 12 40.67 7.42 -36.88
N PRO A 13 39.37 7.35 -36.51
CA PRO A 13 38.77 6.14 -35.96
C PRO A 13 38.29 5.21 -37.09
N GLN A 14 38.65 3.92 -37.02
CA GLN A 14 38.04 2.83 -37.79
C GLN A 14 37.05 2.02 -36.94
N GLU A 15 36.06 1.47 -37.65
CA GLU A 15 34.77 0.90 -37.22
C GLU A 15 34.78 -0.17 -36.12
N GLU A 16 33.71 -0.13 -35.33
CA GLU A 16 33.23 -1.19 -34.43
C GLU A 16 32.77 -2.44 -35.21
N SER A 17 33.17 -3.63 -34.75
CA SER A 17 32.33 -4.83 -34.87
C SER A 17 32.31 -5.58 -33.53
N LEU A 18 31.09 -5.82 -33.06
CA LEU A 18 30.75 -6.36 -31.74
C LEU A 18 31.12 -7.85 -31.63
N ASN A 19 32.05 -8.21 -30.74
CA ASN A 19 32.28 -9.61 -30.35
C ASN A 19 31.41 -9.98 -29.14
N ASN A 20 30.40 -10.82 -29.42
CA ASN A 20 29.34 -11.23 -28.51
C ASN A 20 29.84 -12.33 -27.55
N SER A 21 30.40 -11.94 -26.40
CA SER A 21 30.71 -12.90 -25.32
C SER A 21 29.45 -13.20 -24.50
N SER A 22 28.96 -14.44 -24.60
CA SER A 22 27.75 -14.87 -23.90
C SER A 22 27.98 -14.99 -22.38
N ARG A 23 26.94 -14.66 -21.61
CA ARG A 23 26.90 -14.65 -20.13
C ARG A 23 27.24 -16.00 -19.45
N ARG A 24 27.44 -17.10 -20.20
CA ARG A 24 27.85 -18.41 -19.67
C ARG A 24 29.36 -18.55 -19.41
N GLY A 25 30.20 -17.65 -19.94
CA GLY A 25 31.65 -17.69 -19.70
C GLY A 25 32.06 -17.22 -18.29
N PHE A 26 31.22 -16.41 -17.63
CA PHE A 26 31.54 -15.79 -16.34
C PHE A 26 31.46 -16.76 -15.14
N LEU A 27 30.72 -17.86 -15.26
CA LEU A 27 30.62 -18.90 -14.21
C LEU A 27 31.78 -19.91 -14.22
N GLY A 28 32.67 -19.88 -15.22
CA GLY A 28 33.78 -20.83 -15.35
C GLY A 28 35.06 -20.46 -14.58
N HIS A 29 35.17 -19.24 -14.05
CA HIS A 29 36.44 -18.72 -13.50
C HIS A 29 36.38 -18.23 -12.04
N LEU A 30 35.26 -18.42 -11.34
CA LEU A 30 35.13 -18.13 -9.91
C LEU A 30 35.11 -19.44 -9.09
N THR A 31 36.15 -20.25 -9.25
CA THR A 31 36.51 -21.30 -8.29
C THR A 31 37.85 -20.91 -7.70
N LYS A 32 37.83 -20.37 -6.47
CA LYS A 32 38.96 -20.07 -5.53
C LYS A 32 38.89 -18.63 -5.00
N ALA A 33 37.94 -18.36 -4.11
CA ALA A 33 38.12 -17.31 -3.09
C ALA A 33 37.26 -17.65 -1.87
N ALA A 34 37.89 -17.62 -0.70
CA ALA A 34 37.36 -18.08 0.57
C ALA A 34 36.17 -17.20 1.03
N ILE A 35 35.02 -17.83 1.29
CA ILE A 35 33.91 -17.18 2.00
C ILE A 35 34.17 -17.36 3.50
N ALA A 36 34.47 -16.26 4.19
CA ALA A 36 34.54 -16.22 5.64
C ALA A 36 33.13 -16.26 6.23
N THR A 37 32.77 -17.37 6.87
CA THR A 37 31.51 -17.52 7.62
C THR A 37 31.70 -17.01 9.06
N ALA A 38 30.96 -15.96 9.43
CA ALA A 38 30.72 -15.62 10.83
C ALA A 38 29.75 -16.66 11.41
N ALA A 39 30.23 -17.45 12.37
CA ALA A 39 29.46 -18.49 13.04
C ALA A 39 28.76 -17.93 14.29
N PHE A 40 27.45 -18.18 14.43
CA PHE A 40 26.83 -18.31 15.74
C PHE A 40 26.81 -19.81 16.09
N GLY A 41 27.58 -20.20 17.12
CA GLY A 41 27.60 -21.56 17.68
C GLY A 41 28.98 -22.22 17.62
N ALA A 42 29.64 -22.30 18.77
CA ALA A 42 30.99 -22.81 18.97
C ALA A 42 31.13 -24.33 18.79
N ILE A 43 32.26 -24.78 18.25
CA ILE A 43 33.23 -25.76 18.81
C ILE A 43 34.29 -26.05 17.73
N GLY A 44 35.58 -25.88 18.08
CA GLY A 44 36.70 -26.59 17.44
C GLY A 44 37.59 -25.77 16.50
N ALA A 45 38.87 -25.68 16.86
CA ALA A 45 39.97 -24.95 16.22
C ALA A 45 40.20 -25.22 14.71
N LYS A 46 40.79 -24.23 14.01
CA LYS A 46 41.37 -24.42 12.67
C LYS A 46 42.69 -25.23 12.73
N PRO A 47 42.96 -26.10 11.75
CA PRO A 47 44.22 -26.84 11.68
C PRO A 47 45.36 -25.91 11.23
N PHE A 48 46.49 -25.98 11.93
CA PHE A 48 47.72 -25.31 11.57
C PHE A 48 48.56 -26.26 10.69
N LEU A 49 48.82 -25.83 9.45
CA LEU A 49 49.90 -26.23 8.53
C LEU A 49 50.54 -27.62 8.75
N GLY A 50 50.17 -28.58 7.89
CA GLY A 50 50.93 -29.82 7.74
C GLY A 50 50.27 -30.72 6.69
N GLY A 51 50.98 -30.96 5.59
CA GLY A 51 50.47 -31.68 4.42
C GLY A 51 49.83 -33.02 4.75
N LYS A 52 48.58 -33.17 4.32
CA LYS A 52 47.86 -34.37 3.90
C LYS A 52 46.58 -33.85 3.26
N SER A 53 46.14 -34.48 2.17
CA SER A 53 44.93 -34.15 1.41
C SER A 53 43.83 -33.64 2.33
N SER A 54 43.49 -32.36 2.20
CA SER A 54 42.34 -31.79 2.89
C SER A 54 41.09 -32.34 2.21
N GLU A 55 40.53 -33.42 2.76
CA GLU A 55 39.15 -33.76 2.49
C GLU A 55 38.30 -32.63 3.03
N VAL A 56 37.88 -31.74 2.13
CA VAL A 56 36.73 -30.89 2.41
C VAL A 56 35.56 -31.85 2.44
N ALA A 57 35.26 -32.39 3.63
CA ALA A 57 33.96 -32.98 3.87
C ALA A 57 32.96 -31.85 3.56
N ALA A 58 32.31 -31.94 2.40
CA ALA A 58 31.12 -31.18 2.16
C ALA A 58 30.21 -31.54 3.32
N GLN A 59 30.07 -30.64 4.30
CA GLN A 59 29.03 -30.76 5.29
C GLN A 59 27.75 -30.74 4.46
N GLU A 60 27.20 -31.92 4.19
CA GLU A 60 25.97 -32.06 3.45
C GLU A 60 24.96 -31.29 4.28
N ARG A 61 24.59 -30.10 3.79
CA ARG A 61 23.57 -29.31 4.43
C ARG A 61 22.31 -30.13 4.25
N LEU A 62 22.00 -30.97 5.23
CA LEU A 62 20.80 -31.77 5.26
C LEU A 62 19.66 -30.77 5.14
N LEU A 63 19.12 -30.67 3.93
CA LEU A 63 17.92 -29.89 3.69
C LEU A 63 16.87 -30.52 4.62
N PRO A 64 16.20 -29.72 5.47
CA PRO A 64 15.14 -30.27 6.29
C PRO A 64 14.20 -31.04 5.38
N SER A 65 13.76 -32.22 5.84
CA SER A 65 12.85 -33.02 5.04
C SER A 65 11.69 -32.15 4.56
N THR A 66 11.24 -32.36 3.33
CA THR A 66 10.13 -31.58 2.76
C THR A 66 8.93 -31.53 3.71
N LEU A 67 8.69 -32.62 4.43
CA LEU A 67 7.70 -32.71 5.51
C LEU A 67 8.01 -31.78 6.69
N ALA A 68 9.23 -31.80 7.25
CA ALA A 68 9.60 -30.94 8.37
C ALA A 68 9.46 -29.44 8.03
N ARG A 69 9.84 -29.04 6.81
CA ARG A 69 9.65 -27.66 6.34
C ARG A 69 8.17 -27.31 6.19
N ALA A 70 7.36 -28.20 5.63
CA ALA A 70 5.92 -27.99 5.47
C ALA A 70 5.21 -27.87 6.82
N THR A 71 5.56 -28.72 7.80
CA THR A 71 5.06 -28.67 9.18
C THR A 71 5.37 -27.34 9.85
N ALA A 72 6.63 -26.89 9.80
CA ALA A 72 7.04 -25.61 10.39
C ALA A 72 6.30 -24.42 9.76
N ALA A 73 6.07 -24.44 8.43
CA ALA A 73 5.33 -23.39 7.74
C ALA A 73 3.84 -23.36 8.14
N ARG A 74 3.21 -24.53 8.29
CA ARG A 74 1.84 -24.65 8.79
C ARG A 74 1.74 -24.11 10.22
N ASP A 75 2.62 -24.56 11.11
CA ASP A 75 2.57 -24.22 12.53
C ASP A 75 2.80 -22.71 12.73
N TYR A 76 3.71 -22.11 11.96
CA TYR A 76 3.89 -20.65 11.94
C TYR A 76 2.59 -19.91 11.60
N ARG A 77 1.91 -20.29 10.50
CA ARG A 77 0.66 -19.65 10.08
C ARG A 77 -0.46 -19.79 11.12
N ILE A 78 -0.59 -20.98 11.71
CA ILE A 78 -1.58 -21.23 12.77
C ILE A 78 -1.27 -20.37 14.00
N ASN A 79 -0.02 -20.33 14.44
CA ASN A 79 0.37 -19.57 15.62
C ASN A 79 0.17 -18.06 15.40
N THR A 80 0.53 -17.53 14.23
CA THR A 80 0.28 -16.12 13.87
C THR A 80 -1.21 -15.80 13.81
N ALA A 81 -2.04 -16.70 13.26
CA ALA A 81 -3.50 -16.51 13.26
C ALA A 81 -4.08 -16.49 14.68
N ILE A 82 -3.60 -17.36 15.58
CA ILE A 82 -4.00 -17.38 16.99
C ILE A 82 -3.57 -16.08 17.70
N GLU A 83 -2.35 -15.60 17.47
CA GLU A 83 -1.85 -14.35 18.05
C GLU A 83 -2.67 -13.14 17.59
N ASN A 84 -3.00 -13.06 16.29
CA ASN A 84 -3.88 -12.03 15.74
C ASN A 84 -5.27 -12.07 16.40
N PHE A 85 -5.86 -13.25 16.52
CA PHE A 85 -7.16 -13.43 17.19
C PHE A 85 -7.10 -12.95 18.65
N ASN A 86 -6.09 -13.36 19.41
CA ASN A 86 -5.96 -13.02 20.83
C ASN A 86 -5.69 -11.53 21.08
N THR A 87 -5.14 -10.81 20.09
CA THR A 87 -4.84 -9.37 20.16
C THR A 87 -5.82 -8.51 19.37
N THR A 88 -6.95 -9.10 18.96
CA THR A 88 -8.01 -8.40 18.25
C THR A 88 -8.70 -7.40 19.17
N TYR A 89 -8.79 -6.16 18.71
CA TYR A 89 -9.54 -5.12 19.41
C TYR A 89 -11.05 -5.33 19.20
N ILE A 90 -11.78 -5.55 20.29
CA ILE A 90 -13.24 -5.66 20.30
C ILE A 90 -13.78 -4.49 21.13
N GLY A 91 -13.59 -3.28 20.64
CA GLY A 91 -14.17 -2.09 21.27
C GLY A 91 -15.28 -1.47 20.43
N PRO A 92 -15.91 -0.41 20.97
CA PRO A 92 -16.92 0.33 20.24
C PRO A 92 -16.32 0.93 18.96
N ARG A 93 -17.15 1.03 17.92
CA ARG A 93 -16.86 1.81 16.71
C ARG A 93 -17.76 3.03 16.72
N PRO A 94 -17.36 4.11 17.44
CA PRO A 94 -18.21 5.27 17.59
C PRO A 94 -18.35 6.02 16.27
N ASP A 95 -19.58 6.42 15.93
CA ASP A 95 -19.85 7.44 14.94
C ASP A 95 -19.92 8.83 15.61
N ASN A 96 -20.22 9.86 14.82
CA ASN A 96 -20.38 11.22 15.32
C ASN A 96 -21.85 11.57 15.68
N GLY A 97 -22.78 10.60 15.56
CA GLY A 97 -24.21 10.76 15.83
C GLY A 97 -25.05 11.44 14.74
N ASP A 98 -24.44 11.95 13.66
CA ASP A 98 -25.15 12.77 12.66
C ASP A 98 -26.23 11.99 11.90
N GLU A 99 -26.01 10.69 11.64
CA GLU A 99 -26.99 9.84 10.95
C GLU A 99 -28.33 9.80 11.70
N ALA A 100 -28.27 9.63 13.03
CA ALA A 100 -29.46 9.60 13.87
C ALA A 100 -30.05 10.99 14.08
N LEU A 101 -29.20 12.01 14.25
CA LEU A 101 -29.63 13.39 14.50
C LEU A 101 -30.38 13.99 13.31
N TYR A 102 -29.94 13.70 12.09
CA TYR A 102 -30.51 14.27 10.86
C TYR A 102 -31.44 13.32 10.10
N ALA A 103 -31.79 12.17 10.69
CA ALA A 103 -32.83 11.31 10.15
C ALA A 103 -34.19 12.04 10.13
N PRO A 104 -35.03 11.83 9.10
CA PRO A 104 -34.83 10.96 7.93
C PRO A 104 -34.22 11.70 6.71
N ARG A 105 -33.59 12.87 6.89
CA ARG A 105 -33.06 13.69 5.78
C ARG A 105 -31.67 13.24 5.31
N TYR A 106 -30.84 12.72 6.22
CA TYR A 106 -29.52 12.13 5.94
C TYR A 106 -28.56 13.01 5.10
N PHE A 107 -28.69 14.35 5.18
CA PHE A 107 -27.86 15.26 4.39
C PHE A 107 -26.38 15.29 4.83
N ALA A 108 -26.09 14.80 6.04
CA ALA A 108 -24.74 14.66 6.57
C ALA A 108 -24.10 13.29 6.27
N ASN A 109 -24.78 12.42 5.52
CA ASN A 109 -24.31 11.09 5.16
C ASN A 109 -23.90 11.00 3.70
N TYR A 110 -23.10 9.99 3.37
CA TYR A 110 -22.79 9.68 1.97
C TYR A 110 -24.05 9.19 1.25
N THR A 111 -24.51 9.97 0.27
CA THR A 111 -25.72 9.64 -0.49
C THR A 111 -25.55 9.70 -2.01
N LYS A 112 -24.33 9.95 -2.49
CA LYS A 112 -24.03 10.11 -3.91
C LYS A 112 -24.37 8.84 -4.68
N GLY A 113 -25.07 8.99 -5.80
CA GLY A 113 -25.49 7.88 -6.65
C GLY A 113 -26.87 7.32 -6.34
N MET A 114 -27.48 7.67 -5.20
CA MET A 114 -28.89 7.36 -4.89
C MET A 114 -29.84 8.41 -5.46
N PRO A 115 -31.16 8.16 -5.50
CA PRO A 115 -32.17 9.17 -5.81
C PRO A 115 -32.20 10.30 -4.77
N HIS A 116 -32.29 11.54 -5.25
CA HIS A 116 -32.44 12.74 -4.43
C HIS A 116 -33.72 13.50 -4.78
N GLN A 117 -34.21 14.27 -3.81
CA GLN A 117 -35.26 15.26 -3.96
C GLN A 117 -34.68 16.55 -4.59
N ASP A 118 -35.55 17.49 -5.00
CA ASP A 118 -35.14 18.75 -5.65
C ASP A 118 -34.24 19.63 -4.78
N ASN A 119 -34.30 19.48 -3.45
CA ASN A 119 -33.45 20.18 -2.50
C ASN A 119 -32.07 19.53 -2.29
N GLY A 120 -31.77 18.43 -2.99
CA GLY A 120 -30.52 17.68 -2.87
C GLY A 120 -30.47 16.66 -1.73
N GLU A 121 -31.55 16.47 -0.97
CA GLU A 121 -31.63 15.43 0.08
C GLU A 121 -31.96 14.08 -0.52
N VAL A 122 -31.40 13.01 0.04
CA VAL A 122 -31.65 11.65 -0.44
C VAL A 122 -33.11 11.25 -0.20
N VAL A 123 -33.66 10.44 -1.10
CA VAL A 123 -34.94 9.77 -0.84
C VAL A 123 -34.74 8.75 0.30
N PRO A 124 -35.46 8.86 1.44
CA PRO A 124 -35.17 8.06 2.63
C PRO A 124 -35.18 6.54 2.40
N SER A 125 -36.07 6.04 1.53
CA SER A 125 -36.14 4.61 1.21
C SER A 125 -34.88 4.09 0.49
N ALA A 126 -34.21 4.92 -0.31
CA ALA A 126 -32.96 4.54 -0.95
C ALA A 126 -31.83 4.43 0.08
N TYR A 127 -31.77 5.37 1.03
CA TYR A 127 -30.82 5.31 2.14
C TYR A 127 -31.04 4.07 3.03
N HIS A 128 -32.29 3.74 3.33
CA HIS A 128 -32.61 2.51 4.06
C HIS A 128 -32.23 1.22 3.33
N ALA A 129 -32.28 1.20 1.99
CA ALA A 129 -31.77 0.07 1.21
C ALA A 129 -30.25 -0.10 1.37
N LEU A 130 -29.49 1.01 1.37
CA LEU A 130 -28.06 1.00 1.67
C LEU A 130 -27.79 0.47 3.10
N LEU A 131 -28.53 0.96 4.11
CA LEU A 131 -28.38 0.47 5.49
C LEU A 131 -28.70 -1.03 5.60
N THR A 132 -29.69 -1.51 4.85
CA THR A 132 -30.04 -2.94 4.83
C THR A 132 -28.89 -3.76 4.23
N ALA A 133 -28.34 -3.32 3.09
CA ALA A 133 -27.22 -3.99 2.44
C ALA A 133 -25.96 -4.04 3.30
N VAL A 134 -25.61 -2.92 3.96
CA VAL A 134 -24.45 -2.87 4.86
C VAL A 134 -24.65 -3.74 6.10
N ASN A 135 -25.85 -3.80 6.66
CA ASN A 135 -26.10 -4.64 7.84
C ASN A 135 -26.21 -6.13 7.51
N SER A 136 -26.70 -6.49 6.32
CA SER A 136 -26.84 -7.89 5.91
C SER A 136 -25.53 -8.48 5.38
N GLY A 137 -24.69 -7.67 4.73
CA GLY A 137 -23.52 -8.14 3.99
C GLY A 137 -23.86 -9.02 2.79
N ASN A 138 -25.13 -9.13 2.40
CA ASN A 138 -25.59 -9.98 1.30
C ASN A 138 -25.40 -9.25 -0.04
N PRO A 139 -24.64 -9.82 -1.01
CA PRO A 139 -24.44 -9.20 -2.31
C PRO A 139 -25.73 -8.77 -3.02
N ALA A 140 -26.82 -9.54 -2.86
CA ALA A 140 -28.10 -9.24 -3.49
C ALA A 140 -28.74 -7.93 -2.98
N ASP A 141 -28.51 -7.58 -1.71
CA ASP A 141 -29.05 -6.36 -1.13
C ASP A 141 -28.32 -5.11 -1.66
N PHE A 142 -27.02 -5.24 -1.99
CA PHE A 142 -26.25 -4.17 -2.65
C PHE A 142 -26.74 -3.90 -4.08
N GLU A 143 -27.06 -4.96 -4.83
CA GLU A 143 -27.64 -4.82 -6.18
C GLU A 143 -29.05 -4.22 -6.15
N ALA A 144 -29.74 -4.29 -5.01
CA ALA A 144 -31.08 -3.73 -4.82
C ALA A 144 -31.08 -2.24 -4.45
N ILE A 145 -29.92 -1.62 -4.22
CA ILE A 145 -29.84 -0.19 -3.88
C ILE A 145 -30.29 0.66 -5.08
N PRO A 146 -31.33 1.50 -4.94
CA PRO A 146 -31.78 2.34 -6.05
C PRO A 146 -30.68 3.31 -6.51
N LEU A 147 -30.51 3.45 -7.82
CA LEU A 147 -29.64 4.45 -8.42
C LEU A 147 -30.43 5.70 -8.80
N GLY A 148 -29.83 6.88 -8.60
CA GLY A 148 -30.45 8.18 -8.84
C GLY A 148 -30.52 8.61 -10.30
N ALA A 149 -29.88 7.88 -11.22
CA ALA A 149 -29.89 8.14 -12.65
C ALA A 149 -29.97 6.82 -13.44
N SER A 150 -30.37 6.94 -14.72
CA SER A 150 -30.35 5.81 -15.68
C SER A 150 -29.68 6.26 -17.00
N PRO A 151 -28.51 5.71 -17.35
CA PRO A 151 -27.69 4.79 -16.54
C PRO A 151 -27.13 5.51 -15.30
N GLY A 152 -27.14 4.82 -14.15
CA GLY A 152 -26.60 5.32 -12.91
C GLY A 152 -25.14 4.96 -12.72
N THR A 153 -24.40 5.76 -11.96
CA THR A 153 -23.05 5.40 -11.51
C THR A 153 -23.15 4.38 -10.38
N GLN A 154 -22.51 3.23 -10.54
CA GLN A 154 -22.48 2.18 -9.53
C GLN A 154 -21.62 2.58 -8.32
N PHE A 155 -21.93 1.98 -7.17
CA PHE A 155 -21.11 2.07 -5.97
C PHE A 155 -19.78 1.35 -6.21
N ILE A 156 -18.67 1.97 -5.79
CA ILE A 156 -17.34 1.39 -5.95
C ILE A 156 -17.02 0.52 -4.74
N SER A 157 -16.95 -0.79 -4.98
CA SER A 157 -16.54 -1.79 -3.99
C SER A 157 -17.22 -1.69 -2.61
N PRO A 158 -18.57 -1.53 -2.53
CA PRO A 158 -19.26 -1.32 -1.24
C PRO A 158 -19.14 -2.53 -0.29
N GLN A 159 -18.74 -3.70 -0.82
CA GLN A 159 -18.57 -4.95 -0.08
C GLN A 159 -17.12 -5.22 0.35
N ALA A 160 -16.15 -4.37 -0.02
CA ALA A 160 -14.74 -4.65 0.22
C ALA A 160 -14.39 -4.80 1.71
N GLY A 161 -15.15 -4.15 2.59
CA GLY A 161 -14.95 -4.26 4.03
C GLY A 161 -15.17 -5.67 4.59
N PHE A 162 -16.00 -6.51 3.95
CA PHE A 162 -16.34 -7.85 4.44
C PHE A 162 -15.31 -8.95 4.08
N ALA A 163 -14.28 -8.61 3.31
CA ALA A 163 -13.28 -9.58 2.91
C ALA A 163 -12.32 -9.91 4.07
N PHE A 164 -11.98 -11.19 4.19
CA PHE A 164 -10.89 -11.63 5.07
C PHE A 164 -9.55 -11.54 4.35
N ASP A 165 -8.50 -11.27 5.12
CA ASP A 165 -7.11 -11.33 4.65
C ASP A 165 -6.39 -12.57 5.23
N LEU A 166 -5.39 -13.07 4.51
CA LEU A 166 -4.57 -14.21 4.94
C LEU A 166 -3.48 -13.78 5.92
N GLU A 167 -3.10 -12.51 5.91
CA GLU A 167 -2.07 -11.94 6.75
C GLU A 167 -2.47 -10.57 7.31
N GLY A 168 -1.74 -10.10 8.32
CA GLY A 168 -2.11 -8.88 9.04
C GLY A 168 -3.31 -9.06 9.96
N LYS A 169 -3.84 -7.93 10.44
CA LYS A 169 -5.07 -7.90 11.24
C LYS A 169 -6.26 -7.74 10.31
N ASP A 170 -7.38 -8.35 10.71
CA ASP A 170 -8.65 -8.20 10.02
C ASP A 170 -9.09 -6.72 9.95
N ALA A 171 -9.75 -6.34 8.85
CA ALA A 171 -10.13 -4.96 8.59
C ALA A 171 -11.04 -4.37 9.67
N PHE A 172 -11.90 -5.19 10.31
CA PHE A 172 -12.77 -4.75 11.39
C PHE A 172 -12.02 -4.51 12.71
N CYS A 173 -10.78 -4.99 12.85
CA CYS A 173 -9.99 -4.79 14.07
C CYS A 173 -9.46 -3.37 14.21
N PHE A 174 -9.48 -2.58 13.13
CA PHE A 174 -9.06 -1.19 13.15
C PHE A 174 -10.27 -0.28 13.36
N THR A 175 -10.05 0.84 14.05
CA THR A 175 -11.06 1.88 14.26
C THR A 175 -10.45 3.24 14.00
N GLN A 176 -11.27 4.15 13.47
CA GLN A 176 -10.96 5.56 13.39
C GLN A 176 -11.76 6.31 14.48
N PRO A 177 -11.31 7.49 14.92
CA PRO A 177 -12.16 8.36 15.72
C PRO A 177 -13.40 8.77 14.90
N PRO A 178 -14.49 9.18 15.57
CA PRO A 178 -15.63 9.79 14.89
C PRO A 178 -15.18 10.96 14.01
N PRO A 179 -15.72 11.10 12.79
CA PRO A 179 -15.46 12.29 12.00
C PRO A 179 -16.03 13.53 12.69
N PRO A 180 -15.56 14.74 12.34
CA PRO A 180 -16.16 15.98 12.81
C PRO A 180 -17.68 16.00 12.54
N ALA A 181 -18.48 16.41 13.53
CA ALA A 181 -19.92 16.55 13.34
C ALA A 181 -20.24 17.66 12.33
N PHE A 182 -21.32 17.52 11.57
CA PHE A 182 -21.71 18.48 10.52
C PHE A 182 -21.88 19.91 11.03
N ASN A 183 -22.30 20.08 12.28
CA ASN A 183 -22.46 21.39 12.93
C ASN A 183 -21.23 21.85 13.75
N SER A 184 -20.09 21.16 13.62
CA SER A 184 -18.88 21.47 14.37
C SER A 184 -18.09 22.63 13.76
N ARG A 185 -17.24 23.27 14.57
CA ARG A 185 -16.28 24.27 14.07
C ARG A 185 -15.21 23.66 13.17
N GLU A 186 -14.87 22.40 13.40
CA GLU A 186 -13.81 21.69 12.68
C GLU A 186 -14.21 21.45 11.22
N ILE A 187 -15.38 20.85 10.96
CA ILE A 187 -15.85 20.64 9.57
C ILE A 187 -16.05 21.97 8.83
N ALA A 188 -16.44 23.03 9.54
CA ALA A 188 -16.58 24.37 8.98
C ALA A 188 -15.23 24.98 8.58
N ALA A 189 -14.16 24.70 9.34
CA ALA A 189 -12.80 25.10 8.99
C ALA A 189 -12.26 24.25 7.84
N GLU A 190 -12.46 22.93 7.86
CA GLU A 190 -12.02 22.01 6.79
C GLU A 190 -12.68 22.33 5.44
N ILE A 191 -13.99 22.65 5.43
CA ILE A 191 -14.65 23.05 4.19
C ILE A 191 -14.17 24.42 3.69
N ALA A 192 -13.85 25.36 4.60
CA ALA A 192 -13.25 26.65 4.23
C ALA A 192 -11.85 26.45 3.63
N GLU A 193 -11.03 25.58 4.20
CA GLU A 193 -9.72 25.18 3.64
C GLU A 193 -9.88 24.57 2.24
N ASN A 194 -10.86 23.69 2.04
CA ASN A 194 -11.16 23.12 0.72
C ASN A 194 -11.54 24.20 -0.32
N TYR A 195 -12.31 25.22 0.08
CA TYR A 195 -12.62 26.36 -0.79
C TYR A 195 -11.38 27.19 -1.12
N TRP A 196 -10.49 27.44 -0.15
CA TRP A 196 -9.22 28.12 -0.41
C TRP A 196 -8.32 27.33 -1.36
N MET A 197 -8.17 26.02 -1.13
CA MET A 197 -7.45 25.13 -2.05
C MET A 197 -8.06 25.15 -3.45
N ALA A 198 -9.38 25.27 -3.57
CA ALA A 198 -10.05 25.40 -4.86
C ALA A 198 -9.71 26.72 -5.59
N LEU A 199 -9.59 27.83 -4.85
CA LEU A 199 -9.19 29.13 -5.40
C LEU A 199 -7.71 29.17 -5.80
N LEU A 200 -6.87 28.43 -5.08
CA LEU A 200 -5.42 28.41 -5.29
C LEU A 200 -4.94 27.37 -6.31
N ARG A 201 -5.84 26.61 -6.97
CA ARG A 201 -5.46 25.50 -7.89
C ARG A 201 -4.47 25.89 -8.98
N ASP A 202 -4.54 27.13 -9.45
CA ASP A 202 -3.69 27.65 -10.54
C ASP A 202 -2.53 28.52 -10.03
N THR A 203 -2.33 28.63 -8.71
CA THR A 203 -1.21 29.38 -8.13
C THR A 203 0.01 28.46 -7.99
N PRO A 204 1.15 28.77 -8.63
CA PRO A 204 2.38 28.01 -8.41
C PRO A 204 2.84 28.10 -6.95
N PHE A 205 3.28 27.00 -6.36
CA PHE A 205 3.75 26.99 -4.96
C PHE A 205 4.88 28.00 -4.68
N ASN A 206 5.73 28.28 -5.66
CA ASN A 206 6.81 29.27 -5.53
C ASN A 206 6.30 30.71 -5.37
N ASP A 207 5.07 30.98 -5.80
CA ASP A 207 4.44 32.30 -5.76
C ASP A 207 3.51 32.46 -4.55
N TYR A 208 3.40 31.49 -3.65
CA TYR A 208 2.49 31.57 -2.50
C TYR A 208 2.80 32.78 -1.60
N ALA A 209 4.08 33.09 -1.39
CA ALA A 209 4.48 34.23 -0.56
C ALA A 209 4.13 35.60 -1.20
N THR A 210 4.03 35.66 -2.52
CA THR A 210 3.79 36.91 -3.28
C THR A 210 2.38 37.00 -3.85
N SER A 211 1.62 35.91 -3.86
CA SER A 211 0.24 35.86 -4.33
C SER A 211 -0.69 36.52 -3.31
N GLN A 212 -1.48 37.48 -3.78
CA GLN A 212 -2.50 38.13 -2.95
C GLN A 212 -3.52 37.12 -2.44
N VAL A 213 -4.02 36.24 -3.33
CA VAL A 213 -5.05 35.24 -2.99
C VAL A 213 -4.55 34.24 -1.96
N ALA A 214 -3.25 33.88 -2.00
CA ALA A 214 -2.67 32.97 -1.02
C ALA A 214 -2.47 33.63 0.35
N ASN A 215 -2.15 34.92 0.38
CA ASN A 215 -1.99 35.68 1.61
C ASN A 215 -3.33 36.07 2.27
N ASP A 216 -4.43 36.01 1.52
CA ASP A 216 -5.80 36.25 2.03
C ASP A 216 -6.43 35.00 2.69
N ALA A 217 -5.82 33.83 2.53
CA ALA A 217 -6.28 32.54 3.06
C ALA A 217 -5.95 32.35 4.55
#